data_AF-A0A927U9J6-F1
#
_entry.id   AF-A0A927U9J6-F1
#
_cell.length_a   1.000
_cell.length_b   1.000
_cell.length_c   1.000
_cell.angle_alpha   90.00
_cell.angle_beta   90.00
_cell.angle_gamma   90.00
#
_symmetry.space_group_name_H-M   'P 1'
#
loop_
_entity.id
_entity.type
_entity.pdbx_description
1 polymer ?
#
loop_
_entity_poly.entity_id
_entity_poly.type
_entity_poly.pdbx_seq_one_letter_code
_entity_poly.pdbx_strand_id
1 'polypeptide(L)'
;MSAQTTGIVAYLTWIGFIIAILVGDRDGAKFHINQALVINLFFFLGWIPVLGWIWALIMVVLWFIAFIGACAGEERPVPILGGIKILS
;
A
#
# COMPACT_ATOMS: atom_id res chain seq x y z
N MET A 1 -15.40 9.96 -1.57
CA MET A 1 -13.97 10.33 -1.64
C MET A 1 -13.53 10.21 -3.09
N SER A 2 -12.61 11.05 -3.58
CA SER A 2 -12.06 10.86 -4.92
C SER A 2 -11.12 9.65 -4.95
N ALA A 3 -10.87 9.08 -6.13
CA ALA A 3 -9.90 8.00 -6.34
C ALA A 3 -8.53 8.31 -5.71
N GLN A 4 -8.03 9.53 -5.91
CA GLN A 4 -6.75 9.97 -5.32
C GLN A 4 -6.78 9.98 -3.79
N THR A 5 -7.82 10.56 -3.17
CA THR A 5 -7.94 10.55 -1.70
C THR A 5 -8.08 9.13 -1.17
N THR A 6 -8.83 8.26 -1.86
CA THR A 6 -8.94 6.84 -1.52
C THR A 6 -7.58 6.14 -1.60
N GLY A 7 -6.79 6.41 -2.64
CA GLY A 7 -5.43 5.88 -2.79
C GLY A 7 -4.52 6.30 -1.63
N ILE A 8 -4.51 7.58 -1.25
CA ILE A 8 -3.71 8.08 -0.12
C ILE A 8 -4.13 7.43 1.20
N VAL A 9 -5.45 7.39 1.47
CA VAL A 9 -6.01 6.84 2.71
C VAL A 9 -5.71 5.35 2.84
N ALA A 10 -5.63 4.61 1.73
CA ALA A 10 -5.32 3.18 1.73
C ALA A 10 -3.95 2.84 2.35
N TYR A 11 -2.99 3.76 2.32
CA TYR A 11 -1.64 3.55 2.84
C TYR A 11 -1.45 3.94 4.31
N LEU A 12 -2.38 4.62 4.98
CA LEU A 12 -2.10 5.21 6.30
C LEU A 12 -1.83 4.15 7.39
N THR A 13 -2.73 3.19 7.53
CA THR A 13 -2.64 2.04 8.45
C THR A 13 -3.66 0.99 7.98
N TRP A 14 -3.76 -0.15 8.66
CA TRP A 14 -4.90 -1.07 8.47
C TRP A 14 -6.27 -0.39 8.66
N ILE A 15 -6.37 0.59 9.55
CA ILE A 15 -7.61 1.36 9.74
C ILE A 15 -7.89 2.23 8.50
N GLY A 16 -6.87 2.95 8.01
CA GLY A 16 -6.99 3.74 6.77
C GLY A 16 -7.34 2.86 5.57
N PHE A 17 -6.70 1.70 5.46
CA PHE A 17 -6.98 0.70 4.42
C PHE A 17 -8.44 0.22 4.44
N ILE A 18 -8.97 -0.12 5.62
CA ILE A 18 -10.38 -0.51 5.77
C ILE A 18 -11.31 0.64 5.36
N ILE A 19 -11.02 1.88 5.76
CA ILE A 19 -11.82 3.06 5.35
C ILE A 19 -11.79 3.23 3.84
N ALA A 20 -10.61 3.13 3.21
CA ALA A 20 -10.45 3.24 1.76
C ALA A 20 -11.30 2.21 1.01
N ILE A 21 -11.36 0.97 1.52
CA ILE A 21 -12.25 -0.05 0.96
C ILE A 21 -13.71 0.29 1.25
N LEU A 22 -14.12 0.50 2.49
CA LEU A 22 -15.55 0.61 2.82
C LEU A 22 -16.23 1.87 2.28
N VAL A 23 -15.51 2.99 2.20
CA VAL A 23 -16.07 4.33 1.93
C VAL A 23 -15.49 4.97 0.65
N GLY A 24 -14.35 4.48 0.18
CA GLY A 24 -13.63 5.06 -0.96
C GLY A 24 -14.15 4.65 -2.33
N ASP A 25 -13.60 5.32 -3.36
CA ASP A 25 -13.77 4.94 -4.76
C ASP A 25 -12.85 3.76 -5.09
N ARG A 26 -13.38 2.53 -4.98
CA ARG A 26 -12.59 1.30 -5.15
C ARG A 26 -12.13 1.09 -6.59
N ASP A 27 -12.99 1.41 -7.54
CA ASP A 27 -12.73 1.16 -8.96
C ASP A 27 -11.70 2.17 -9.49
N GLY A 28 -11.84 3.44 -9.11
CA GLY A 28 -10.89 4.49 -9.48
C GLY A 28 -9.55 4.41 -8.75
N ALA A 29 -9.50 3.88 -7.53
CA ALA A 29 -8.27 3.76 -6.74
C ALA A 29 -7.68 2.35 -6.70
N LYS A 30 -8.15 1.46 -7.58
CA LYS A 30 -7.86 0.01 -7.54
C LYS A 30 -6.37 -0.31 -7.48
N PHE A 31 -5.56 0.41 -8.26
CA PHE A 31 -4.11 0.26 -8.25
C PHE A 31 -3.52 0.49 -6.85
N HIS A 32 -3.83 1.63 -6.24
CA HIS A 32 -3.30 2.00 -4.93
C HIS A 32 -3.88 1.14 -3.80
N ILE A 33 -5.14 0.73 -3.88
CA ILE A 33 -5.73 -0.21 -2.90
C ILE A 33 -5.01 -1.56 -2.97
N ASN A 34 -4.79 -2.12 -4.16
CA ASN A 34 -4.06 -3.38 -4.30
C ASN A 34 -2.62 -3.27 -3.78
N GLN A 35 -1.89 -2.22 -4.18
CA GLN A 35 -0.52 -2.04 -3.75
C GLN A 35 -0.40 -1.77 -2.25
N ALA A 36 -1.33 -1.02 -1.64
CA ALA A 36 -1.41 -0.83 -0.20
C ALA A 36 -1.68 -2.15 0.54
N LEU A 37 -2.58 -3.00 0.03
CA LEU A 37 -2.85 -4.32 0.60
C LEU A 37 -1.60 -5.20 0.60
N VAL A 38 -0.90 -5.28 -0.54
CA VAL A 38 0.34 -6.04 -0.68
C VAL A 38 1.37 -5.53 0.33
N ILE A 39 1.62 -4.22 0.39
CA ILE A 39 2.59 -3.64 1.32
C ILE A 39 2.20 -3.96 2.78
N ASN A 40 0.94 -3.74 3.16
CA ASN A 40 0.46 -3.99 4.52
C ASN A 40 0.59 -5.48 4.93
N LEU A 41 0.33 -6.42 4.02
CA LEU A 41 0.49 -7.86 4.29
C LEU A 41 1.95 -8.25 4.47
N PHE A 42 2.84 -7.75 3.61
CA PHE A 42 4.27 -8.07 3.69
C PHE A 42 4.99 -7.36 4.84
N PHE A 43 4.41 -6.31 5.41
CA PHE A 43 4.88 -5.72 6.67
C PHE A 43 4.83 -6.70 7.84
N PHE A 44 3.90 -7.67 7.84
CA PHE A 44 3.80 -8.65 8.93
C PHE A 44 5.06 -9.48 9.08
N LEU A 45 5.84 -9.73 8.01
CA LEU A 45 7.11 -10.46 8.08
C LEU A 45 8.15 -9.77 8.98
N GLY A 46 7.95 -8.49 9.31
CA GLY A 46 8.77 -7.73 10.26
C GLY A 46 8.83 -8.29 11.68
N TRP A 47 7.91 -9.20 12.05
CA TRP A 47 7.90 -9.82 13.38
C TRP A 47 9.04 -10.84 13.60
N ILE A 48 9.65 -11.35 12.53
CA ILE A 48 10.73 -12.35 12.61
C ILE A 48 12.01 -11.66 13.13
N PRO A 49 12.64 -12.13 14.22
CA PRO A 49 13.86 -11.53 14.74
C PRO A 49 15.00 -11.50 13.70
N VAL A 50 15.80 -10.44 13.72
CA VAL A 50 16.95 -10.21 12.83
C VAL A 50 16.59 -10.06 11.34
N LEU A 51 16.13 -11.13 10.68
CA LEU A 51 15.80 -11.12 9.25
C LEU A 51 14.56 -10.28 8.94
N GLY A 52 13.51 -10.41 9.76
CA GLY A 52 12.29 -9.62 9.60
C GLY A 52 12.53 -8.14 9.84
N TRP A 53 13.46 -7.78 10.74
CA TRP A 53 13.79 -6.36 10.99
C TRP A 53 14.48 -5.71 9.80
N ILE A 54 15.41 -6.42 9.15
CA ILE A 54 16.03 -5.95 7.89
C ILE A 54 14.96 -5.81 6.80
N TRP A 55 14.07 -6.80 6.69
CA TRP A 55 12.95 -6.74 5.76
C TRP A 55 12.02 -5.55 6.04
N ALA A 56 11.72 -5.25 7.31
CA ALA A 56 10.88 -4.13 7.69
C ALA A 56 11.44 -2.78 7.23
N LEU A 57 12.77 -2.62 7.24
CA LEU A 57 13.42 -1.42 6.69
C LEU A 57 13.15 -1.26 5.18
N ILE A 58 13.22 -2.36 4.42
CA ILE A 58 12.87 -2.37 2.99
C ILE A 58 11.39 -2.00 2.81
N MET A 59 10.50 -2.58 3.62
CA MET A 59 9.07 -2.30 3.56
C MET A 59 8.73 -0.84 3.84
N VAL A 60 9.41 -0.19 4.80
CA VAL A 60 9.25 1.24 5.06
C VAL A 60 9.62 2.08 3.84
N VAL A 61 10.71 1.76 3.14
CA VAL A 61 11.10 2.45 1.92
C VAL A 61 10.06 2.27 0.81
N LEU A 62 9.59 1.04 0.58
CA LEU A 62 8.55 0.77 -0.41
C LEU A 62 7.24 1.50 -0.09
N TRP A 63 6.87 1.57 1.19
CA TRP A 63 5.70 2.31 1.66
C TRP A 63 5.80 3.80 1.34
N PHE A 64 6.95 4.45 1.60
CA PHE A 64 7.14 5.86 1.24
C PHE A 64 7.04 6.09 -0.27
N ILE A 65 7.65 5.23 -1.09
CA ILE A 65 7.55 5.33 -2.55
C ILE A 65 6.08 5.24 -3.00
N ALA A 66 5.35 4.24 -2.49
CA ALA A 66 3.94 4.06 -2.81
C ALA A 66 3.07 5.23 -2.36
N PHE A 67 3.31 5.73 -1.14
CA PHE A 67 2.58 6.82 -0.53
C PHE A 67 2.79 8.14 -1.29
N ILE A 68 4.03 8.47 -1.63
CA ILE A 68 4.36 9.65 -2.44
C ILE A 68 3.71 9.53 -3.84
N GLY A 69 3.78 8.36 -4.47
CA GLY A 69 3.10 8.10 -5.74
C GLY A 69 1.59 8.34 -5.64
N ALA A 70 0.94 7.87 -4.58
CA ALA A 70 -0.49 8.12 -4.33
C ALA A 70 -0.81 9.61 -4.14
N CYS A 71 0.04 10.35 -3.42
CA CYS A 71 -0.08 11.80 -3.28
C CYS A 71 0.08 12.52 -4.62
N ALA A 72 0.98 12.05 -5.48
CA ALA A 72 1.18 12.58 -6.84
C ALA A 72 0.09 12.14 -7.83
N GLY A 73 -0.74 11.16 -7.49
CA GLY A 73 -1.72 10.55 -8.41
C GLY A 73 -1.08 9.66 -9.47
N GLU A 74 0.13 9.16 -9.21
CA GLU A 74 0.90 8.30 -10.11
C GLU A 74 0.69 6.82 -9.79
N GLU A 75 0.27 6.04 -10.78
CA GLU A 75 0.12 4.59 -10.68
C GLU A 75 1.42 3.85 -11.01
N ARG A 76 2.46 4.08 -10.20
CA ARG A 76 3.76 3.41 -10.38
C ARG A 76 3.91 2.21 -9.43
N PRO A 77 4.19 1.00 -9.96
CA PRO A 77 4.45 -0.15 -9.11
C PRO A 77 5.71 0.05 -8.29
N VAL A 78 5.64 -0.27 -6.99
CA VAL A 78 6.83 -0.29 -6.14
C VAL A 78 7.81 -1.38 -6.57
N PRO A 79 9.13 -1.17 -6.37
CA PRO A 79 10.12 -2.23 -6.56
C PRO A 79 9.77 -3.48 -5.74
N ILE A 80 10.20 -4.67 -6.20
CA ILE A 80 10.07 -5.98 -5.54
C ILE A 80 8.63 -6.52 -5.49
N LEU A 81 7.65 -5.70 -5.09
CA LEU A 81 6.27 -6.14 -4.80
C LEU A 81 5.22 -5.63 -5.79
N GLY A 82 5.54 -4.66 -6.64
CA GLY A 82 4.56 -3.99 -7.50
C GLY A 82 3.93 -4.86 -8.60
N GLY A 83 4.45 -6.05 -8.86
CA GLY A 83 3.85 -7.04 -9.76
C GLY A 83 2.76 -7.90 -9.12
N ILE A 84 2.60 -7.85 -7.79
CA ILE A 84 1.65 -8.72 -7.08
C ILE A 84 0.25 -8.10 -7.17
N LYS A 85 -0.70 -8.87 -7.71
CA LYS A 85 -2.12 -8.51 -7.77
C LYS A 85 -2.93 -9.49 -6.93
N ILE A 86 -3.55 -8.97 -5.88
CA ILE A 86 -4.46 -9.68 -4.98
C ILE A 86 -5.91 -9.34 -5.32
N LEU A 87 -6.18 -8.08 -5.63
CA LEU A 87 -7.50 -7.59 -6.01
C LEU A 87 -7.60 -7.54 -7.55
N SER A 88 -8.52 -8.33 -8.11
CA SER A 88 -8.76 -8.48 -9.54
C SER A 88 -9.65 -7.40 -10.12
#